data_AF-A0A2V5MVG8-F1
#
_entry.id   AF-A0A2V5MVG8-F1
#
_cell.length_a   1.000
_cell.length_b   1.000
_cell.length_c   1.000
_cell.angle_alpha   90.00
_cell.angle_beta   90.00
_cell.angle_gamma   90.00
#
_symmetry.space_group_name_H-M   'P 1'
#
loop_
_entity.id
_entity.type
_entity.pdbx_description
1 polymer ?
#
loop_
_entity_poly.entity_id
_entity_poly.type
_entity_poly.pdbx_seq_one_letter_code
_entity_poly.pdbx_strand_id
1 'polypeptide(L)'
;MTWHPIGVLTDEVADQIIEFTEIQERDEKQPFDRYTDFSGLTHLQLEINHIFEIARRRRAAAGAPVKSAILADQPISLNIAKMYERLMERAIITVRVFEDCKAAAEWLGVPLKILYPPGEQKRKPIA
;
A
#
# COMPACT_ATOMS: atom_id res chain seq x y z
N MET A 1 3.24 2.22 -8.78
CA MET A 1 2.83 0.79 -8.72
C MET A 1 1.55 0.64 -7.91
N THR A 2 0.69 -0.33 -8.25
CA THR A 2 -0.55 -0.62 -7.51
C THR A 2 -0.61 -2.07 -7.04
N TRP A 3 -1.01 -2.30 -5.80
CA TRP A 3 -1.22 -3.61 -5.20
C TRP A 3 -2.69 -3.79 -4.80
N HIS A 4 -3.29 -4.92 -5.16
CA HIS A 4 -4.69 -5.25 -4.84
C HIS A 4 -4.80 -6.65 -4.23
N PRO A 5 -4.22 -6.89 -3.04
CA PRO A 5 -4.32 -8.18 -2.38
C PRO A 5 -5.79 -8.52 -2.07
N ILE A 6 -6.14 -9.79 -2.23
CA ILE A 6 -7.47 -10.31 -1.97
C ILE A 6 -7.42 -11.47 -0.99
N GLY A 7 -8.45 -11.63 -0.17
CA GLY A 7 -8.54 -12.72 0.79
C GLY A 7 -7.76 -12.44 2.08
N VAL A 8 -6.85 -13.34 2.47
CA VAL A 8 -6.14 -13.24 3.75
C VAL A 8 -4.78 -12.60 3.55
N LEU A 9 -4.50 -11.51 4.26
CA LEU A 9 -3.16 -10.93 4.32
C LEU A 9 -2.37 -11.62 5.43
N THR A 10 -1.48 -12.54 5.06
CA THR A 10 -0.54 -13.22 5.96
C THR A 10 0.82 -12.53 5.96
N ASP A 11 1.70 -12.90 6.90
CA ASP A 11 3.08 -12.41 6.96
C ASP A 11 3.84 -12.71 5.65
N GLU A 12 3.64 -13.90 5.07
CA GLU A 12 4.26 -14.30 3.80
C GLU A 12 3.76 -13.48 2.62
N VAL A 13 2.46 -13.16 2.57
CA VAL A 13 1.90 -12.30 1.52
C VAL A 13 2.45 -10.88 1.65
N ALA A 14 2.57 -10.37 2.87
CA ALA A 14 3.17 -9.07 3.12
C ALA A 14 4.64 -9.03 2.68
N ASP A 15 5.42 -10.08 2.99
CA ASP A 15 6.81 -10.19 2.56
C ASP A 15 6.95 -10.24 1.05
N GLN A 16 6.12 -11.02 0.35
CA GLN A 16 6.12 -11.06 -1.11
C GLN A 16 5.87 -9.69 -1.75
N ILE A 17 4.92 -8.91 -1.22
CA ILE A 17 4.63 -7.55 -1.68
C ILE A 17 5.84 -6.65 -1.47
N ILE A 18 6.47 -6.71 -0.30
CA ILE A 18 7.64 -5.89 0.04
C ILE A 18 8.86 -6.27 -0.78
N GLU A 19 9.17 -7.55 -0.90
CA GLU A 19 10.29 -8.07 -1.69
C GLU A 19 10.15 -7.72 -3.17
N PHE A 20 8.96 -7.94 -3.75
CA PHE A 20 8.72 -7.55 -5.13
C PHE A 20 8.86 -6.05 -5.32
N THR A 21 8.34 -5.25 -4.39
CA THR A 21 8.51 -3.79 -4.43
C THR A 21 9.99 -3.41 -4.42
N GLU A 22 10.81 -4.03 -3.57
CA GLU A 22 12.25 -3.77 -3.48
C GLU A 22 13.03 -4.19 -4.72
N ILE A 23 12.66 -5.31 -5.33
CA ILE A 23 13.23 -5.76 -6.60
C ILE A 23 12.95 -4.73 -7.69
N GLN A 24 11.70 -4.26 -7.79
CA GLN A 24 11.31 -3.26 -8.80
C GLN A 24 12.01 -1.92 -8.57
N GLU A 25 12.11 -1.44 -7.33
CA GLU A 25 12.85 -0.21 -7.00
C GLU A 25 14.34 -0.31 -7.38
N ARG A 26 14.95 -1.50 -7.22
CA ARG A 26 16.33 -1.77 -7.62
C ARG A 26 16.49 -1.81 -9.14
N ASP A 27 15.57 -2.47 -9.84
CA ASP A 27 15.60 -2.63 -11.29
C ASP A 27 15.40 -1.27 -11.99
N GLU A 28 14.46 -0.46 -11.50
CA GLU A 28 14.23 0.92 -11.96
C GLU A 28 15.31 1.90 -11.48
N LYS A 29 16.16 1.49 -10.53
CA LYS A 29 17.20 2.30 -9.86
C LYS A 29 16.66 3.55 -9.17
N GLN A 30 15.37 3.57 -8.86
CA GLN A 30 14.71 4.66 -8.15
C GLN A 30 13.49 4.16 -7.39
N PRO A 31 13.17 4.73 -6.22
CA PRO A 31 11.90 4.46 -5.56
C PRO A 31 10.75 5.15 -6.32
N PHE A 32 9.54 4.64 -6.16
CA PHE A 32 8.35 5.19 -6.80
C PHE A 32 7.16 5.30 -5.84
N ASP A 33 6.25 6.19 -6.18
CA ASP A 33 4.96 6.30 -5.50
C ASP A 33 4.12 5.04 -5.72
N ARG A 34 3.46 4.61 -4.65
CA ARG A 34 2.72 3.35 -4.64
C ARG A 34 1.36 3.50 -3.98
N TYR A 35 0.46 2.61 -4.40
CA TYR A 35 -0.89 2.49 -3.87
C TYR A 35 -1.17 1.03 -3.55
N THR A 36 -1.73 0.76 -2.38
CA THR A 36 -2.14 -0.57 -1.96
C THR A 36 -3.61 -0.53 -1.54
N ASP A 37 -4.42 -1.40 -2.11
CA ASP A 37 -5.85 -1.50 -1.87
C ASP A 37 -6.16 -2.71 -0.98
N PHE A 38 -6.58 -2.44 0.26
CA PHE A 38 -6.98 -3.48 1.22
C PHE A 38 -8.49 -3.78 1.19
N SER A 39 -9.28 -3.19 0.30
CA SER A 39 -10.73 -3.44 0.20
C SER A 39 -11.06 -4.89 -0.18
N GLY A 40 -10.14 -5.57 -0.87
CA GLY A 40 -10.26 -6.98 -1.22
C GLY A 40 -9.93 -7.95 -0.08
N LEU A 41 -9.45 -7.48 1.07
CA LEU A 41 -9.07 -8.33 2.19
C LEU A 41 -10.29 -8.76 3.00
N THR A 42 -10.33 -10.06 3.33
CA THR A 42 -11.34 -10.65 4.20
C THR A 42 -10.84 -10.85 5.62
N HIS A 43 -9.54 -11.14 5.79
CA HIS A 43 -8.93 -11.38 7.10
C HIS A 43 -7.47 -10.90 7.13
N LEU A 44 -6.98 -10.59 8.32
CA LEU A 44 -5.57 -10.33 8.59
C LEU A 44 -5.03 -11.43 9.49
N GLN A 45 -3.92 -12.02 9.09
CA GLN A 45 -3.13 -12.97 9.86
C GLN A 45 -1.69 -12.45 9.90
N LEU A 46 -1.53 -11.29 10.52
CA LEU A 46 -0.24 -10.63 10.66
C LEU A 46 0.19 -10.64 12.12
N GLU A 47 1.41 -11.08 12.37
CA GLU A 47 2.01 -10.88 13.69
C GLU A 47 2.37 -9.40 13.88
N ILE A 48 2.08 -8.86 15.07
CA ILE A 48 2.40 -7.46 15.38
C ILE A 48 3.91 -7.21 15.22
N ASN A 49 4.75 -8.14 15.68
CA ASN A 49 6.21 -8.05 15.54
C ASN A 49 6.63 -8.01 14.08
N HIS A 50 5.98 -8.79 13.20
CA HIS A 50 6.24 -8.76 11.77
C HIS A 50 6.00 -7.37 11.16
N ILE A 51 4.92 -6.70 11.58
CA ILE A 51 4.62 -5.33 11.12
C ILE A 51 5.72 -4.34 11.56
N PHE A 52 6.27 -4.49 12.77
CA PHE A 52 7.42 -3.70 13.22
C PHE A 52 8.68 -3.98 12.39
N GLU A 53 8.93 -5.25 12.04
CA GLU A 53 10.07 -5.65 11.21
C GLU A 53 9.96 -5.09 9.79
N ILE A 54 8.79 -5.18 9.16
CA ILE A 54 8.50 -4.55 7.87
C ILE A 54 8.73 -3.04 7.96
N ALA A 55 8.18 -2.36 8.98
CA ALA A 55 8.37 -0.93 9.14
C ALA A 55 9.85 -0.58 9.28
N ARG A 56 10.61 -1.31 10.09
CA ARG A 56 12.06 -1.11 10.26
C ARG A 56 12.82 -1.30 8.94
N ARG A 57 12.54 -2.38 8.21
CA ARG A 57 13.13 -2.68 6.89
C ARG A 57 12.87 -1.52 5.92
N ARG A 58 11.63 -1.04 5.84
CA ARG A 58 11.24 0.03 4.91
C ARG A 58 11.73 1.41 5.33
N ARG A 59 11.91 1.68 6.63
CA ARG A 59 12.57 2.92 7.10
C ARG A 59 14.04 2.98 6.72
N ALA A 60 14.71 1.83 6.60
CA ALA A 60 16.10 1.76 6.18
C ALA A 60 16.29 1.90 4.66
N ALA A 61 15.20 1.99 3.88
CA ALA A 61 15.29 2.23 2.45
C ALA A 61 15.99 3.57 2.16
N ALA A 62 16.98 3.53 1.28
CA ALA A 62 17.69 4.70 0.80
C ALA A 62 17.05 5.20 -0.52
N GLY A 63 17.20 6.49 -0.82
CA GLY A 63 16.74 7.07 -2.07
C GLY A 63 15.92 8.34 -1.89
N ALA A 64 15.15 8.68 -2.91
CA ALA A 64 14.28 9.85 -2.91
C ALA A 64 13.02 9.62 -2.03
N PRO A 65 12.45 10.69 -1.45
CA PRO A 65 11.16 10.62 -0.78
C PRO A 65 10.07 10.11 -1.72
N VAL A 66 9.24 9.20 -1.22
CA VAL A 66 8.13 8.61 -1.99
C VAL A 66 6.89 8.49 -1.14
N LYS A 67 5.73 8.52 -1.80
CA LYS A 67 4.41 8.34 -1.21
C LYS A 67 3.98 6.88 -1.27
N SER A 68 3.33 6.42 -0.20
CA SER A 68 2.69 5.12 -0.14
C SER A 68 1.28 5.29 0.38
N ALA A 69 0.31 5.30 -0.52
CA ALA A 69 -1.10 5.36 -0.16
C ALA A 69 -1.64 3.96 0.12
N ILE A 70 -2.40 3.81 1.20
CA ILE A 70 -3.13 2.58 1.54
C ILE A 70 -4.61 2.92 1.57
N LEU A 71 -5.42 2.27 0.74
CA LEU A 71 -6.87 2.28 0.89
C LEU A 71 -7.27 1.19 1.87
N ALA A 72 -7.95 1.55 2.96
CA ALA A 72 -8.50 0.62 3.92
C ALA A 72 -9.88 1.13 4.36
N ASP A 73 -10.93 0.49 3.88
CA ASP A 73 -12.34 0.86 4.07
C ASP A 73 -13.06 -0.02 5.11
N GLN A 74 -12.40 -1.09 5.58
CA GLN A 74 -12.91 -1.99 6.61
C GLN A 74 -12.22 -1.73 7.95
N PRO A 75 -12.90 -1.83 9.10
CA PRO A 75 -12.29 -1.56 10.41
C PRO A 75 -11.03 -2.39 10.70
N ILE A 76 -11.01 -3.66 10.27
CA ILE A 76 -9.89 -4.56 10.52
C ILE A 76 -8.62 -4.14 9.75
N SER A 77 -8.75 -3.80 8.47
CA SER A 77 -7.64 -3.33 7.64
C SER A 77 -7.24 -1.91 8.00
N LEU A 78 -8.20 -1.06 8.38
CA LEU A 78 -7.94 0.32 8.78
C LEU A 78 -7.04 0.40 10.01
N ASN A 79 -7.31 -0.39 11.06
CA ASN A 79 -6.52 -0.35 12.29
C ASN A 79 -5.05 -0.73 12.06
N ILE A 80 -4.81 -1.81 11.32
CA ILE A 80 -3.45 -2.25 10.99
C ILE A 80 -2.74 -1.28 10.04
N ALA A 81 -3.45 -0.76 9.04
CA ALA A 81 -2.91 0.26 8.14
C ALA A 81 -2.52 1.54 8.91
N LYS A 82 -3.36 1.99 9.85
CA LYS A 82 -3.07 3.16 10.70
C LYS A 82 -1.89 2.92 11.65
N MET A 83 -1.75 1.70 12.18
CA MET A 83 -0.56 1.32 12.95
C MET A 83 0.69 1.43 12.08
N TYR A 84 0.67 0.88 10.86
CA TYR A 84 1.79 0.97 9.93
C TYR A 84 2.10 2.43 9.51
N GLU A 85 1.09 3.25 9.23
CA GLU A 85 1.24 4.70 8.97
C GLU A 85 2.00 5.40 10.10
N ARG A 86 1.61 5.12 11.36
CA ARG A 86 2.25 5.69 12.55
C ARG A 86 3.70 5.22 12.68
N LEU A 87 3.99 3.95 12.41
CA LEU A 87 5.35 3.40 12.44
C LEU A 87 6.26 4.01 11.37
N MET A 88 5.68 4.52 10.29
CA MET A 88 6.41 5.13 9.18
C MET A 88 6.57 6.66 9.33
N GLU A 89 6.14 7.25 10.44
CA GLU A 89 6.33 8.67 10.68
C GLU A 89 7.81 9.08 10.62
N ARG A 90 8.05 10.18 9.90
CA ARG A 90 9.39 10.77 9.66
C ARG A 90 10.34 9.84 8.89
N ALA A 91 9.82 8.77 8.27
CA ALA A 91 10.57 7.99 7.28
C ALA A 91 10.65 8.74 5.94
N ILE A 92 11.59 8.33 5.09
CA ILE A 92 11.67 8.82 3.70
C ILE A 92 10.42 8.42 2.89
N ILE A 93 9.84 7.26 3.21
CA ILE A 93 8.57 6.80 2.66
C ILE A 93 7.44 7.43 3.48
N THR A 94 6.70 8.35 2.89
CA THR A 94 5.50 8.92 3.50
C THR A 94 4.34 7.97 3.27
N VAL A 95 3.89 7.28 4.32
CA VAL A 95 2.68 6.46 4.26
C VAL A 95 1.47 7.31 4.61
N ARG A 96 0.36 7.14 3.88
CA ARG A 96 -0.94 7.63 4.30
C ARG A 96 -2.06 6.63 4.06
N VAL A 97 -2.99 6.57 5.02
CA VAL A 97 -4.17 5.69 4.94
C VAL A 97 -5.41 6.51 4.63
N PHE A 98 -6.16 6.03 3.65
CA PHE A 98 -7.38 6.63 3.13
C PHE A 98 -8.52 5.61 3.24
N GLU A 99 -9.73 6.10 3.47
CA GLU A 99 -10.98 5.32 3.36
C GLU A 99 -11.64 5.52 1.98
N ASP A 100 -11.17 6.51 1.20
CA ASP A 100 -11.67 6.84 -0.13
C ASP A 100 -10.54 6.80 -1.17
N CYS A 101 -10.76 6.02 -2.24
CA CYS A 101 -9.83 5.89 -3.36
C CYS A 101 -9.59 7.24 -4.07
N LYS A 102 -10.60 8.11 -4.14
CA LYS A 102 -10.46 9.43 -4.77
C LYS A 102 -9.49 10.32 -3.99
N ALA A 103 -9.63 10.36 -2.67
CA ALA A 103 -8.70 11.10 -1.80
C ALA A 103 -7.26 10.59 -1.93
N ALA A 104 -7.07 9.27 -2.05
CA ALA A 104 -5.74 8.68 -2.30
C ALA A 104 -5.16 9.14 -3.65
N ALA A 105 -5.96 9.15 -4.72
CA ALA A 105 -5.55 9.60 -6.04
C ALA A 105 -5.14 11.08 -6.06
N GLU A 106 -5.96 11.94 -5.44
CA GLU A 106 -5.68 13.38 -5.29
C GLU A 106 -4.37 13.61 -4.53
N TRP A 107 -4.15 12.89 -3.43
CA TRP A 107 -2.94 13.00 -2.64
C TRP A 107 -1.68 12.50 -3.37
N LEU A 108 -1.81 11.42 -4.16
CA LEU A 108 -0.75 10.92 -5.03
C LEU A 108 -0.50 11.82 -6.25
N GLY A 109 -1.45 12.68 -6.62
CA GLY A 109 -1.36 13.53 -7.81
C GLY A 109 -1.52 12.75 -9.13
N VAL A 110 -2.30 11.67 -9.10
CA VAL A 110 -2.49 10.77 -10.25
C VAL A 110 -3.96 10.62 -10.64
N PRO A 111 -4.29 10.28 -11.90
CA PRO A 111 -5.68 10.07 -12.30
C PRO A 111 -6.30 8.86 -11.60
N LEU A 112 -7.49 9.01 -11.02
CA LEU A 112 -8.21 7.95 -10.27
C LEU A 112 -8.22 6.59 -10.99
N LYS A 113 -8.43 6.59 -12.32
CA LYS A 113 -8.50 5.37 -13.14
C LYS A 113 -7.27 4.47 -13.05
N ILE A 114 -6.09 5.00 -12.69
CA ILE A 114 -4.86 4.20 -12.59
C ILE A 114 -4.78 3.42 -11.28
N LEU A 115 -5.58 3.77 -10.28
CA LEU A 115 -5.62 3.08 -8.99
C LEU A 115 -6.46 1.81 -9.03
N TYR A 116 -7.34 1.65 -10.02
CA TYR A 116 -8.18 0.46 -10.15
C TYR A 116 -7.37 -0.76 -10.62
N PRO A 117 -7.72 -1.98 -10.16
CA PRO A 117 -7.04 -3.19 -10.56
C PRO A 117 -7.12 -3.42 -12.08
N PRO A 118 -6.16 -4.16 -12.67
CA PRO A 118 -6.17 -4.53 -14.09
C PRO A 118 -7.38 -5.43 -14.42
N GLY A 119 -8.55 -4.83 -14.65
CA GLY A 119 -9.81 -5.54 -14.90
C GLY A 119 -11.06 -4.68 -14.69
N GLU A 120 -11.03 -3.73 -13.76
CA GLU A 120 -12.18 -2.85 -13.46
C GLU A 120 -12.27 -1.60 -14.33
N GLN A 121 -11.19 -1.23 -15.01
CA GLN A 121 -11.16 -0.11 -15.97
C GLN A 121 -12.15 -0.30 -17.15
N LYS A 122 -12.75 -1.50 -17.31
CA LYS A 122 -13.75 -1.82 -18.33
C LYS A 122 -15.20 -1.62 -17.89
N ARG A 123 -15.48 -1.35 -16.60
CA ARG A 123 -16.85 -1.10 -16.15
C ARG A 123 -17.18 0.37 -16.41
N LYS A 124 -17.87 0.64 -17.52
CA LYS A 124 -18.55 1.92 -17.74
C LYS A 124 -19.45 2.20 -16.53
N PRO A 125 -19.52 3.45 -16.04
CA PRO A 125 -20.51 3.79 -15.02
C PRO A 125 -21.89 3.48 -15.60
N ILE A 126 -22.67 2.72 -14.83
CA ILE A 126 -24.09 2.51 -15.13
C ILE A 126 -24.75 3.87 -14.93
N ALA A 127 -25.29 4.41 -16.03
CA ALA A 127 -26.05 5.66 -16.05
C ALA A 127 -27.38 5.52 -15.31
#